data_AF-A0A1X2Z1I9-F1
#
_entry.id   AF-A0A1X2Z1I9-F1
#
_cell.length_a   1.000
_cell.length_b   1.000
_cell.length_c   1.000
_cell.angle_alpha   90.00
_cell.angle_beta   90.00
_cell.angle_gamma   90.00
#
_symmetry.space_group_name_H-M   'P 1'
#
loop_
_entity.id
_entity.type
_entity.pdbx_description
1 polymer ?
#
loop_
_entity_poly.entity_id
_entity_poly.type
_entity_poly.pdbx_seq_one_letter_code
_entity_poly.pdbx_strand_id
1 'polypeptide(L)'
;MIGMTRPKAKDRPRGKPFDEPERKYLCSLDIIDACTEKRITWNKTFIEYAEKELEAGSRPVDIFRGAGVGPELIGRKRIERCVARWRAKIKKEERQ
;
A
#
# COMPACT_ATOMS: atom_id res chain seq x y z
N MET A 1 -30.88 -1.14 -19.44
CA MET A 1 -30.23 -1.20 -18.12
C MET A 1 -29.08 -0.21 -18.13
N ILE A 2 -29.15 0.85 -17.32
CA ILE A 2 -28.12 1.90 -17.27
C ILE A 2 -26.84 1.27 -16.73
N GLY A 3 -25.84 1.12 -17.59
CA GLY A 3 -24.49 0.75 -17.19
C GLY A 3 -23.94 1.84 -16.28
N MET A 4 -24.11 1.67 -14.98
CA MET A 4 -23.40 2.45 -13.96
C MET A 4 -21.93 2.03 -14.02
N THR A 5 -21.21 2.54 -15.01
CA THR A 5 -19.76 2.51 -15.02
C THR A 5 -19.33 3.32 -13.81
N ARG A 6 -19.05 2.65 -12.67
CA ARG A 6 -18.45 3.28 -11.50
C ARG A 6 -17.28 4.11 -12.02
N PRO A 7 -17.26 5.44 -11.79
CA PRO A 7 -16.11 6.23 -12.19
C PRO A 7 -14.90 5.56 -11.56
N LYS A 8 -13.94 5.11 -12.40
CA LYS A 8 -12.68 4.55 -11.92
C LYS A 8 -12.12 5.60 -10.97
N ALA A 9 -12.07 5.27 -9.67
CA ALA A 9 -11.52 6.16 -8.67
C ALA A 9 -10.12 6.53 -9.15
N LYS A 10 -9.93 7.82 -9.47
CA LYS A 10 -8.70 8.32 -10.04
C LYS A 10 -7.61 8.11 -8.99
N ASP A 11 -6.46 7.56 -9.38
CA ASP A 11 -5.31 7.41 -8.48
C ASP A 11 -5.04 8.74 -7.75
N ARG A 12 -4.65 8.65 -6.47
CA ARG A 12 -4.25 9.83 -5.67
C ARG A 12 -3.24 10.70 -6.44
N PRO A 13 -3.43 12.03 -6.52
CA PRO A 13 -2.45 12.94 -7.11
C PRO A 13 -1.05 12.76 -6.51
N ARG A 14 -0.02 12.80 -7.35
CA ARG A 14 1.37 12.70 -6.89
C ARG A 14 1.69 13.87 -5.96
N GLY A 15 2.24 13.58 -4.78
CA GLY A 15 2.72 14.59 -3.85
C GLY A 15 1.68 15.15 -2.86
N LYS A 16 0.39 14.77 -2.97
CA LYS A 16 -0.64 15.18 -2.00
C LYS A 16 -0.31 14.60 -0.61
N PRO A 17 -0.10 15.43 0.45
CA PRO A 17 0.02 14.97 1.83
C PRO A 17 -1.25 14.25 2.31
N PHE A 18 -1.13 13.35 3.27
CA PHE A 18 -2.28 12.67 3.88
C PHE A 18 -3.07 13.63 4.76
N ASP A 19 -4.34 13.81 4.41
CA ASP A 19 -5.27 14.62 5.18
C ASP A 19 -5.59 13.90 6.51
N GLU A 20 -6.03 14.65 7.52
CA GLU A 20 -6.39 14.08 8.82
C GLU A 20 -7.34 12.86 8.77
N PRO A 21 -8.45 12.87 8.01
CA PRO A 21 -9.31 11.70 7.89
C PRO A 21 -8.62 10.52 7.21
N GLU A 22 -7.78 10.76 6.20
CA GLU A 22 -7.01 9.71 5.52
C GLU A 22 -6.02 9.06 6.51
N ARG A 23 -5.33 9.88 7.32
CA ARG A 23 -4.41 9.39 8.36
C ARG A 23 -5.13 8.59 9.43
N LYS A 24 -6.28 9.07 9.91
CA LYS A 24 -7.09 8.38 10.93
C LYS A 24 -7.56 7.02 10.42
N TYR A 25 -7.99 6.94 9.17
CA TYR A 25 -8.33 5.67 8.54
C TYR A 25 -7.10 4.75 8.41
N LEU A 26 -5.99 5.26 7.88
CA LEU A 26 -4.76 4.46 7.73
C LEU A 26 -4.24 3.93 9.08
N CYS A 27 -4.20 4.76 10.13
CA CYS A 27 -3.80 4.36 11.47
C CYS A 27 -4.78 3.38 12.15
N SER A 28 -6.00 3.22 11.62
CA SER A 28 -6.96 2.25 12.16
C SER A 28 -6.77 0.83 11.62
N LEU A 29 -5.87 0.63 10.65
CA LEU A 29 -5.62 -0.67 10.03
C LEU A 29 -4.44 -1.38 10.71
N ASP A 30 -4.61 -2.67 11.01
CA ASP A 30 -3.59 -3.50 11.67
C ASP A 30 -2.28 -3.64 10.86
N ILE A 31 -2.34 -3.38 9.56
CA ILE A 31 -1.17 -3.44 8.67
C ILE A 31 -0.28 -2.18 8.75
N ILE A 32 -0.71 -1.14 9.48
CA ILE A 32 -0.02 0.14 9.61
C ILE A 32 0.32 0.40 11.07
N ASP A 33 1.62 0.49 11.37
CA ASP A 33 2.09 0.85 12.72
C ASP A 33 1.90 2.35 13.00
N ALA A 34 2.13 3.20 11.99
CA ALA A 34 1.96 4.65 12.10
C ALA A 34 1.78 5.32 10.74
N CYS A 35 0.92 6.34 10.67
CA CYS A 35 0.78 7.18 9.49
C CYS A 35 0.95 8.67 9.85
N THR A 36 1.88 9.32 9.16
CA THR A 36 2.09 10.78 9.18
C THR A 36 1.60 11.39 7.87
N GLU A 37 1.70 12.70 7.71
CA GLU A 37 1.33 13.40 6.45
C GLU A 37 2.06 12.90 5.21
N LYS A 38 3.30 12.40 5.35
CA LYS A 38 4.13 12.02 4.20
C LYS A 38 4.55 10.55 4.25
N ARG A 39 4.69 9.97 5.44
CA ARG A 39 5.23 8.63 5.65
C ARG A 39 4.21 7.70 6.28
N ILE A 40 4.19 6.47 5.79
CA ILE A 40 3.48 5.33 6.36
C ILE A 40 4.55 4.36 6.86
N THR A 41 4.46 3.99 8.13
CA THR A 41 5.20 2.90 8.74
C THR A 41 4.32 1.67 8.65
N TRP A 42 4.79 0.69 7.89
CA TRP A 42 4.08 -0.56 7.67
C TRP A 42 4.47 -1.56 8.73
N ASN A 43 3.50 -2.34 9.19
CA ASN A 43 3.74 -3.43 10.10
C ASN A 43 4.67 -4.45 9.44
N LYS A 44 5.67 -4.94 10.19
CA LYS A 44 6.62 -5.95 9.71
C LYS A 44 5.92 -7.22 9.24
N THR A 45 4.89 -7.67 9.95
CA THR A 45 4.13 -8.89 9.58
C THR A 45 3.43 -8.72 8.24
N PHE A 46 2.91 -7.53 7.94
CA PHE A 46 2.32 -7.23 6.64
C PHE A 46 3.37 -7.19 5.53
N ILE A 47 4.57 -6.68 5.80
CA ILE A 47 5.66 -6.68 4.81
C ILE A 47 6.03 -8.12 4.42
N GLU A 48 6.16 -9.02 5.41
CA GLU A 48 6.45 -10.45 5.18
C GLU A 48 5.30 -11.15 4.44
N TYR A 49 4.05 -10.89 4.84
CA TYR A 49 2.87 -11.41 4.14
C TYR A 49 2.83 -10.96 2.67
N ALA A 50 3.00 -9.65 2.44
CA ALA A 50 2.99 -9.09 1.10
C ALA A 50 4.11 -9.68 0.24
N GLU A 51 5.27 -9.97 0.81
CA GLU A 51 6.39 -10.55 0.08
C GLU A 51 6.11 -11.99 -0.37
N LYS A 52 5.58 -12.85 0.53
CA LYS A 52 5.14 -14.22 0.18
C LYS A 52 4.10 -14.24 -0.93
N GLU A 53 3.11 -13.37 -0.86
CA GLU A 53 2.09 -13.23 -1.90
C GLU A 53 2.69 -12.79 -3.24
N LEU A 54 3.64 -11.86 -3.21
CA LEU A 54 4.33 -11.40 -4.41
C LEU A 54 5.22 -12.49 -5.02
N GLU A 55 5.78 -13.40 -4.21
CA GLU A 55 6.51 -14.58 -4.68
C GLU A 55 5.55 -15.61 -5.31
N ALA A 56 4.36 -15.76 -4.74
CA ALA A 56 3.28 -16.57 -5.31
C ALA A 56 2.70 -16.01 -6.63
N GLY A 57 3.12 -14.81 -7.05
CA GLY A 57 2.69 -14.17 -8.30
C GLY A 57 1.51 -13.21 -8.16
N SER A 58 1.06 -12.93 -6.92
CA SER A 58 0.01 -11.95 -6.66
C SER A 58 0.45 -10.55 -7.10
N ARG A 59 -0.50 -9.75 -7.61
CA ARG A 59 -0.21 -8.39 -8.05
C ARG A 59 -0.15 -7.46 -6.82
N PRO A 60 0.84 -6.55 -6.72
CA PRO A 60 0.96 -5.61 -5.60
C PRO A 60 -0.34 -4.85 -5.28
N VAL A 61 -1.06 -4.42 -6.30
CA VAL A 61 -2.30 -3.64 -6.12
C VAL A 61 -3.39 -4.47 -5.44
N ASP A 62 -3.46 -5.77 -5.72
CA ASP A 62 -4.51 -6.64 -5.21
C ASP A 62 -4.25 -7.01 -3.75
N ILE A 63 -2.99 -7.25 -3.37
CA ILE A 63 -2.58 -7.46 -1.96
C ILE A 63 -2.98 -6.25 -1.11
N PHE A 64 -2.63 -5.05 -1.57
CA PHE A 64 -2.90 -3.81 -0.84
C PHE A 64 -4.40 -3.49 -0.78
N ARG A 65 -5.16 -3.79 -1.84
CA ARG A 65 -6.63 -3.69 -1.81
C ARG A 65 -7.27 -4.69 -0.86
N GLY A 66 -6.79 -5.92 -0.82
CA GLY A 66 -7.25 -6.94 0.13
C GLY A 66 -7.02 -6.52 1.59
N ALA A 67 -5.96 -5.75 1.83
CA ALA A 67 -5.63 -5.19 3.13
C ALA A 67 -6.36 -3.84 3.43
N GLY A 68 -7.26 -3.38 2.55
CA GLY A 68 -8.04 -2.15 2.76
C GLY A 68 -7.32 -0.85 2.37
N VAL A 69 -6.15 -0.93 1.74
CA VAL A 69 -5.34 0.24 1.32
C VAL A 69 -5.15 0.24 -0.19
N GLY A 70 -6.15 0.71 -0.92
CA GLY A 70 -6.12 0.75 -2.37
C GLY A 70 -5.19 1.82 -2.98
N PRO A 71 -4.87 1.72 -4.28
CA PRO A 71 -4.14 2.76 -5.03
C PRO A 71 -4.90 4.10 -5.05
N GLU A 72 -6.20 4.09 -4.81
CA GLU A 72 -7.04 5.29 -4.66
C GLU A 72 -6.60 6.13 -3.45
N LEU A 73 -6.19 5.46 -2.36
CA LEU A 73 -5.82 6.11 -1.11
C LEU A 73 -4.35 6.50 -1.07
N ILE A 74 -3.44 5.56 -1.38
CA ILE A 74 -2.00 5.78 -1.23
C ILE A 74 -1.28 6.09 -2.55
N GLY A 75 -1.93 5.85 -3.68
CA GLY A 75 -1.38 5.99 -5.02
C GLY A 75 -0.69 4.71 -5.51
N ARG A 76 -1.00 4.28 -6.73
CA ARG A 76 -0.39 3.12 -7.38
C ARG A 76 1.15 3.15 -7.39
N LYS A 77 1.74 4.30 -7.73
CA LYS A 77 3.21 4.47 -7.73
C LYS A 77 3.84 4.36 -6.34
N ARG A 78 3.08 4.64 -5.27
CA ARG A 78 3.58 4.46 -3.90
C ARG A 78 3.65 2.97 -3.56
N ILE A 79 2.63 2.20 -3.94
CA ILE A 79 2.61 0.73 -3.80
C ILE A 79 3.83 0.10 -4.49
N GLU A 80 4.04 0.40 -5.78
CA GLU A 80 5.17 -0.12 -6.55
C GLU A 80 6.52 0.17 -5.87
N ARG A 81 6.71 1.40 -5.38
CA ARG A 81 7.95 1.79 -4.68
C ARG A 81 8.11 1.15 -3.31
N CYS A 82 7.02 0.93 -2.56
CA CYS A 82 7.06 0.24 -1.27
C CYS A 82 7.55 -1.19 -1.46
N VAL A 83 6.93 -1.93 -2.39
CA VAL A 83 7.31 -3.30 -2.72
C VAL A 83 8.77 -3.40 -3.17
N ALA A 84 9.21 -2.52 -4.07
CA ALA A 84 10.59 -2.51 -4.54
C ALA A 84 11.60 -2.27 -3.39
N ARG A 85 11.27 -1.39 -2.44
CA ARG A 85 12.10 -1.13 -1.25
C ARG A 85 12.14 -2.33 -0.30
N TRP A 86 11.02 -2.99 -0.06
CA TRP A 86 10.97 -4.16 0.81
C TRP A 86 11.80 -5.31 0.25
N ARG A 87 11.63 -5.62 -1.04
CA ARG A 87 12.45 -6.63 -1.72
C ARG A 87 13.94 -6.31 -1.66
N ALA A 88 14.33 -5.05 -1.86
CA ALA A 88 15.72 -4.64 -1.75
C ALA A 88 16.27 -4.78 -0.31
N LYS A 89 15.43 -4.54 0.69
CA LYS A 89 15.78 -4.68 2.11
C LYS A 89 15.94 -6.15 2.50
N ILE A 90 14.97 -7.00 2.16
CA ILE A 90 14.99 -8.44 2.46
C ILE A 90 16.20 -9.10 1.79
N LYS A 91 16.44 -8.82 0.50
CA LYS A 91 17.62 -9.32 -0.22
C LYS A 91 18.96 -8.89 0.40
N LYS A 92 18.98 -7.74 1.09
CA LYS A 92 20.18 -7.29 1.82
C LYS A 92 20.35 -8.05 3.14
N GLU A 93 19.26 -8.28 3.85
CA GLU A 93 19.24 -9.04 5.12
C GLU A 93 19.64 -10.51 4.89
N GLU A 94 19.23 -11.14 3.78
CA GLU A 94 19.64 -12.52 3.42
C GLU A 94 21.14 -12.67 3.08
N ARG A 95 21.81 -11.59 2.71
CA ARG A 95 23.25 -11.59 2.34
C ARG A 95 24.16 -11.34 3.53
N GLN A 96 23.61 -11.05 4.70
CA GLN A 96 24.32 -10.62 5.90
C GLN A 96 24.36 -11.74 6.93
#